data_AF-A0A349CW44-F1
#
_entry.id   AF-A0A349CW44-F1
#
_cell.length_a   1.000
_cell.length_b   1.000
_cell.length_c   1.000
_cell.angle_alpha   90.00
_cell.angle_beta   90.00
_cell.angle_gamma   90.00
#
_symmetry.space_group_name_H-M   'P 1'
#
loop_
_entity.id
_entity.type
_entity.pdbx_description
1 polymer ?
#
loop_
_entity_poly.entity_id
_entity_poly.type
_entity_poly.pdbx_seq_one_letter_code
_entity_poly.pdbx_strand_id
1 'polypeptide(L)'
;MTLRVLGIDPGLTRCGIGVVDVAPDRSASLVHVGVVRSSTDAPIEVRLAAIARGIREVIREHAPSVVAVERVFAQNNRSTVMGTAQASG
;
A
#
# COMPACT_ATOMS: atom_id res chain seq x y z
N MET A 1 0.40 -11.30 -23.59
CA MET A 1 -0.06 -10.20 -22.73
C MET A 1 0.84 -10.16 -21.50
N THR A 2 1.24 -8.97 -21.06
CA THR A 2 1.98 -8.79 -19.81
C THR A 2 1.00 -8.74 -18.63
N LEU A 3 1.41 -9.25 -17.47
CA LEU A 3 0.68 -9.16 -16.21
C LEU A 3 1.07 -7.85 -15.52
N ARG A 4 0.09 -6.98 -15.25
CA ARG A 4 0.34 -5.75 -14.50
C ARG A 4 0.19 -5.97 -13.00
N VAL A 5 1.24 -5.69 -12.25
CA VAL A 5 1.31 -5.90 -10.79
C VAL A 5 1.58 -4.58 -10.09
N LEU A 6 0.81 -4.32 -9.04
CA LEU A 6 1.01 -3.22 -8.09
C LEU A 6 1.72 -3.77 -6.84
N GLY A 7 2.89 -3.26 -6.52
CA GLY A 7 3.60 -3.49 -5.26
C GLY A 7 3.36 -2.34 -4.27
N ILE A 8 3.11 -2.67 -3.01
CA ILE A 8 2.90 -1.71 -1.91
C ILE A 8 3.85 -2.05 -0.77
N ASP A 9 4.68 -1.07 -0.39
CA ASP A 9 5.49 -1.05 0.83
C ASP A 9 4.84 -0.06 1.83
N PRO A 10 4.00 -0.57 2.75
CA PRO A 10 3.16 0.27 3.59
C PRO A 10 3.92 0.90 4.76
N GLY A 11 3.81 2.22 4.87
CA GLY A 11 4.25 2.98 6.03
C GLY A 11 3.29 4.13 6.33
N LEU A 12 3.07 4.42 7.62
CA LEU A 12 2.09 5.42 8.03
C LEU A 12 2.49 6.86 7.68
N THR A 13 3.76 7.15 7.41
CA THR A 13 4.21 8.50 6.96
C THR A 13 4.56 8.51 5.47
N ARG A 14 5.14 7.40 5.00
CA ARG A 14 5.54 7.18 3.61
C ARG A 14 5.12 5.77 3.24
N CYS A 15 4.22 5.66 2.28
CA CYS A 15 3.81 4.39 1.68
C CYS A 15 4.41 4.33 0.28
N GLY A 16 5.37 3.42 0.08
CA GLY A 16 5.98 3.17 -1.22
C GLY A 16 5.01 2.43 -2.13
N ILE A 17 4.96 2.83 -3.40
CA ILE A 17 4.11 2.20 -4.40
C ILE A 17 4.90 2.02 -5.69
N GLY A 18 4.80 0.85 -6.32
CA GLY A 18 5.38 0.58 -7.62
C GLY A 18 4.42 -0.23 -8.50
N VAL A 19 4.42 0.04 -9.80
CA VAL A 19 3.70 -0.76 -10.80
C VAL A 19 4.70 -1.31 -11.80
N VAL A 20 4.61 -2.60 -12.08
CA VAL A 20 5.43 -3.29 -13.07
C VAL A 20 4.56 -4.10 -14.03
N ASP A 21 4.99 -4.19 -15.28
CA ASP A 21 4.46 -5.16 -16.23
C ASP A 21 5.42 -6.35 -16.29
N VAL A 22 4.89 -7.55 -16.10
CA VAL A 22 5.65 -8.81 -16.10
C VAL A 22 5.26 -9.62 -17.33
N ALA A 23 6.22 -9.90 -18.20
CA ALA A 23 6.00 -10.73 -19.38
C ALA A 23 6.04 -12.24 -19.03
N PRO A 24 5.52 -13.11 -19.92
CA PRO A 24 5.54 -14.56 -19.68
C PRO A 24 6.93 -15.18 -19.50
N ASP A 25 7.96 -14.52 -20.04
CA ASP A 25 9.38 -14.90 -19.90
C ASP A 25 10.02 -14.41 -18.59
N ARG A 26 9.21 -13.84 -17.68
CA ARG A 26 9.62 -13.24 -16.39
C ARG A 26 10.45 -11.96 -16.50
N SER A 27 10.57 -11.37 -17.69
CA SER A 27 11.08 -10.00 -17.80
C SER A 27 10.06 -9.03 -17.19
N ALA A 28 10.57 -8.00 -16.50
CA ALA A 28 9.75 -6.98 -15.85
C ALA A 28 10.15 -5.59 -16.33
N SER A 29 9.17 -4.75 -16.61
CA SER A 29 9.37 -3.33 -16.91
C SER A 29 8.69 -2.46 -15.86
N LEU A 30 9.36 -1.39 -15.45
CA LEU A 30 8.80 -0.40 -14.53
C LEU A 30 7.77 0.45 -15.28
N VAL A 31 6.56 0.52 -14.74
CA VAL A 31 5.46 1.35 -15.27
C VAL A 31 5.32 2.63 -14.46
N HIS A 32 5.33 2.51 -13.12
CA HIS A 32 5.18 3.65 -12.21
C HIS A 32 5.94 3.40 -10.92
N VAL A 33 6.43 4.47 -10.31
CA VAL A 33 6.95 4.47 -8.95
C VAL A 33 6.51 5.75 -8.25
N GLY A 34 6.05 5.61 -7.00
CA GLY A 34 5.50 6.71 -6.24
C GLY A 34 5.64 6.49 -4.74
N VAL A 35 5.43 7.57 -4.00
CA VAL A 35 5.35 7.53 -2.53
C VAL A 35 4.17 8.36 -2.10
N VAL A 36 3.18 7.71 -1.48
CA VAL A 36 2.08 8.42 -0.82
C VAL A 36 2.60 8.91 0.53
N ARG A 37 2.49 10.21 0.76
CA ARG A 37 2.92 10.86 1.99
C ARG A 37 1.71 11.31 2.80
N SER A 38 1.83 11.22 4.11
CA SER A 38 0.90 11.86 5.04
C SER A 38 1.68 12.60 6.12
N SER A 39 1.10 13.68 6.65
CA SER A 39 1.71 14.43 7.75
C SER A 39 1.87 13.55 9.00
N THR A 40 3.00 13.70 9.70
CA THR A 40 3.24 13.06 11.00
C THR A 40 2.40 13.66 12.12
N ASP A 41 1.97 14.91 11.96
CA ASP A 41 1.19 15.64 12.96
C ASP A 41 -0.31 15.39 12.82
N ALA A 42 -0.72 14.72 11.74
CA ALA A 42 -2.12 14.35 11.52
C ALA A 42 -2.50 13.11 12.36
N PRO A 43 -3.76 13.03 12.85
CA PRO A 43 -4.29 11.83 13.48
C PRO A 43 -4.14 10.58 12.61
N ILE A 44 -4.06 9.40 13.24
CA ILE A 44 -3.77 8.13 12.55
C ILE A 44 -4.82 7.81 11.48
N GLU A 45 -6.10 8.07 11.75
CA GLU A 45 -7.21 7.87 10.83
C GLU A 45 -7.11 8.75 9.58
N VAL A 46 -6.63 9.99 9.74
CA VAL A 46 -6.40 10.91 8.62
C VAL A 46 -5.23 10.43 7.76
N ARG A 47 -4.18 9.92 8.40
CA ARG A 47 -3.01 9.34 7.70
C ARG A 47 -3.40 8.09 6.91
N LEU A 48 -4.16 7.18 7.53
CA LEU A 48 -4.69 5.98 6.88
C LEU A 48 -5.61 6.34 5.70
N ALA A 49 -6.47 7.35 5.86
CA ALA A 49 -7.33 7.83 4.79
C ALA A 49 -6.52 8.42 3.61
N ALA A 50 -5.46 9.18 3.89
CA ALA A 50 -4.56 9.71 2.88
C ALA A 50 -3.84 8.60 2.10
N ILE A 51 -3.31 7.59 2.81
CA ILE A 51 -2.65 6.42 2.21
C ILE A 51 -3.65 5.65 1.33
N ALA A 52 -4.83 5.34 1.86
CA ALA A 52 -5.87 4.62 1.14
C ALA A 52 -6.34 5.37 -0.11
N ARG A 53 -6.43 6.71 -0.05
CA ARG A 53 -6.74 7.54 -1.22
C ARG A 53 -5.66 7.45 -2.29
N GLY A 54 -4.39 7.59 -1.92
CA GLY A 54 -3.28 7.49 -2.87
C GLY A 54 -3.19 6.11 -3.53
N ILE A 55 -3.40 5.03 -2.78
CA ILE A 55 -3.45 3.66 -3.35
C ILE A 55 -4.61 3.54 -4.36
N ARG A 56 -5.80 4.06 -4.03
CA ARG A 56 -6.95 4.04 -4.96
C ARG A 56 -6.72 4.85 -6.22
N GLU A 57 -5.98 5.96 -6.14
CA GLU A 57 -5.59 6.76 -7.30
C GLU A 57 -4.70 5.92 -8.25
N VAL A 58 -3.66 5.27 -7.72
CA VAL A 58 -2.77 4.39 -8.52
C VAL A 58 -3.53 3.21 -9.14
N ILE A 59 -4.42 2.56 -8.38
CA ILE A 59 -5.24 1.44 -8.90
C ILE A 59 -6.12 1.91 -10.06
N ARG A 60 -6.73 3.08 -9.94
CA ARG A 60 -7.61 3.64 -10.98
C ARG A 60 -6.84 4.03 -12.23
N GLU A 61 -5.65 4.60 -12.06
CA GLU A 61 -4.81 5.06 -13.16
C GLU A 61 -4.21 3.88 -13.94
N HIS A 62 -3.70 2.86 -13.25
CA HIS A 62 -2.93 1.79 -13.90
C HIS A 62 -3.68 0.48 -14.08
N ALA A 63 -4.84 0.30 -13.44
CA ALA A 63 -5.68 -0.89 -13.50
C ALA A 63 -4.89 -2.22 -13.35
N PRO A 64 -4.14 -2.40 -12.24
CA PRO A 64 -3.34 -3.61 -12.05
C PRO A 64 -4.24 -4.85 -11.90
N SER A 65 -3.75 -5.98 -12.42
CA SER A 65 -4.44 -7.27 -12.29
C SER A 65 -4.19 -7.93 -10.93
N VAL A 66 -3.06 -7.61 -10.30
CA VAL A 66 -2.64 -8.18 -9.00
C VAL A 66 -2.05 -7.07 -8.13
N VAL A 67 -2.30 -7.18 -6.82
CA VAL A 67 -1.69 -6.31 -5.80
C VAL A 67 -0.88 -7.18 -4.84
N ALA A 68 0.39 -6.82 -4.66
CA ALA A 68 1.30 -7.40 -3.68
C ALA A 68 1.56 -6.37 -2.58
N VAL A 69 1.38 -6.75 -1.32
CA VAL A 69 1.59 -5.88 -0.16
C VAL A 69 2.62 -6.51 0.75
N GLU A 70 3.65 -5.76 1.12
CA GLU A 70 4.65 -6.22 2.08
C GLU A 70 4.02 -6.43 3.47
N ARG A 71 4.51 -7.45 4.19
CA ARG A 71 4.09 -7.69 5.57
C ARG A 71 4.59 -6.55 6.47
N VAL A 72 3.66 -5.82 7.05
CA VAL A 72 3.98 -4.76 8.02
C VAL A 72 4.31 -5.40 9.36
N PHE A 73 5.59 -5.53 9.71
CA PHE A 73 5.97 -5.80 11.10
C PHE A 73 5.82 -4.51 11.91
N ALA A 74 4.58 -4.17 12.26
CA ALA A 74 4.26 -3.02 13.12
C ALA A 74 4.67 -3.31 14.57
N GLN A 75 5.96 -3.36 14.88
CA GLN A 75 6.45 -3.60 16.25
C GLN A 75 6.43 -2.37 17.18
N ASN A 76 6.14 -1.15 16.72
CA ASN A 76 6.35 0.05 17.56
C ASN A 76 5.13 0.97 17.82
N ASN A 77 3.88 0.51 17.62
CA ASN A 77 2.69 1.20 18.16
C ASN A 77 1.99 0.35 19.23
N ARG A 78 2.73 -0.01 20.29
CA ARG A 78 2.16 -0.54 21.55
C ARG A 78 1.53 0.58 22.39
N SER A 79 0.45 1.16 21.88
CA SER A 79 -0.65 1.75 22.66
C SER A 79 -1.86 1.69 21.73
N THR A 80 -2.54 0.57 21.55
CA THR A 80 -3.46 -0.04 22.52
C THR A 80 -3.65 -1.51 22.12
N VAL A 81 -2.98 -2.42 22.82
CA VAL A 81 -3.47 -3.81 22.94
C VAL A 81 -4.35 -3.80 24.18
N MET A 82 -5.64 -3.54 24.01
CA MET A 82 -6.76 -4.04 24.82
C MET A 82 -8.05 -3.30 24.40
N GLY A 83 -8.92 -3.98 23.67
CA GLY A 83 -10.27 -3.46 23.41
C GLY A 83 -11.13 -4.26 22.44
N THR A 84 -10.61 -4.73 21.30
CA THR A 84 -11.47 -5.33 20.26
C THR A 84 -10.84 -6.55 19.59
N ALA A 85 -10.40 -7.50 20.41
CA ALA A 85 -10.38 -8.92 20.05
C ALA A 85 -11.75 -9.58 20.36
N GLN A 86 -12.85 -8.81 20.27
CA GLN A 86 -14.21 -9.23 20.63
C GLN A 86 -15.28 -8.85 19.58
N ALA A 87 -14.92 -8.89 18.30
CA ALA A 87 -15.88 -9.02 17.19
C ALA A 87 -15.06 -9.45 15.97
N SER A 88 -14.86 -10.74 15.66
CA SER A 88 -15.89 -11.65 15.15
C SER A 88 -16.81 -10.95 14.16
N GLY A 89 -16.35 -10.88 12.91
CA GLY A 89 -17.04 -10.39 11.73
C GLY A 89 -16.14 -10.57 10.52
#